data_AF-A0A2K5E494-F1
#
_entry.id   AF-A0A2K5E494-F1
#
_cell.length_a   1.000
_cell.length_b   1.000
_cell.length_c   1.000
_cell.angle_alpha   90.00
_cell.angle_beta   90.00
_cell.angle_gamma   90.00
#
_symmetry.space_group_name_H-M   'P 1'
#
loop_
_entity.id
_entity.type
_entity.pdbx_description
1 polymer ?
#
loop_
_entity_poly.entity_id
_entity_poly.type
_entity_poly.pdbx_seq_one_letter_code
_entity_poly.pdbx_strand_id
1 'polypeptide(L)'
;THSIQDKALYLEGDPNPSAAPTSTLAPRKMPKSISISKQLASIKALRKCSDLEKAIATTALIFRNSSDSDGKLEKATATNLLQTQFRNFTEPCEYSRGSWPSAKLEESALTRHQN
;
A
#
# COMPACT_ATOMS: atom_id res chain seq x y z
N THR A 1 -35.09 56.72 20.18
CA THR A 1 -34.54 57.06 18.86
C THR A 1 -34.68 55.85 17.95
N HIS A 2 -35.71 55.85 17.10
CA HIS A 2 -35.88 54.86 16.03
C HIS A 2 -35.43 55.52 14.73
N SER A 3 -34.57 54.86 13.95
CA SER A 3 -34.27 55.27 12.58
C SER A 3 -34.27 54.05 11.67
N ILE A 4 -35.32 53.99 10.86
CA ILE A 4 -35.54 53.12 9.71
C ILE A 4 -34.93 53.83 8.49
N GLN A 5 -34.10 53.16 7.70
CA GLN A 5 -34.37 52.93 6.27
C GLN A 5 -33.24 52.15 5.58
N ASP A 6 -33.66 51.47 4.53
CA ASP A 6 -33.10 50.32 3.85
C ASP A 6 -33.03 50.71 2.34
N LYS A 7 -32.36 49.89 1.52
CA LYS A 7 -32.21 49.95 0.04
C LYS A 7 -31.20 51.03 -0.45
N ALA A 8 -30.33 50.81 -1.44
CA ALA A 8 -30.50 50.02 -2.66
C ALA A 8 -29.18 49.44 -3.21
N LEU A 9 -29.33 48.35 -3.96
CA LEU A 9 -28.36 47.59 -4.74
C LEU A 9 -27.80 48.39 -5.92
N TYR A 10 -26.49 48.35 -6.11
CA TYR A 10 -25.86 48.36 -7.44
C TYR A 10 -24.65 47.41 -7.42
N LEU A 11 -24.82 46.27 -8.09
CA LEU A 11 -23.71 45.47 -8.62
C LEU A 11 -23.26 46.12 -9.93
N GLU A 12 -21.97 46.37 -10.09
CA GLU A 12 -21.31 46.38 -11.40
C GLU A 12 -19.82 46.13 -11.17
N GLY A 13 -19.30 45.02 -11.68
CA GLY A 13 -17.86 44.72 -11.68
C GLY A 13 -17.52 43.28 -11.32
N ASP A 14 -18.03 42.31 -12.07
CA ASP A 14 -17.56 40.92 -12.05
C ASP A 14 -16.22 40.81 -12.82
N PRO A 15 -15.09 40.41 -12.20
CA PRO A 15 -13.97 39.89 -12.96
C PRO A 15 -14.20 38.40 -13.18
N ASN A 16 -14.78 38.08 -14.33
CA ASN A 16 -14.63 36.85 -15.11
C ASN A 16 -13.84 35.69 -14.42
N PRO A 17 -14.50 34.59 -13.96
CA PRO A 17 -13.80 33.42 -13.46
C PRO A 17 -13.42 32.51 -14.63
N SER A 18 -12.52 32.96 -15.50
CA SER A 18 -11.96 32.15 -16.58
C SER A 18 -10.44 32.16 -16.53
N ALA A 19 -9.90 31.64 -15.43
CA ALA A 19 -8.56 31.09 -15.40
C ALA A 19 -8.65 29.73 -14.71
N ALA A 20 -8.28 28.68 -15.43
CA ALA A 20 -8.20 27.32 -14.91
C ALA A 20 -7.42 27.33 -13.58
N PRO A 21 -7.82 26.52 -12.58
CA PRO A 21 -7.10 26.45 -11.32
C PRO A 21 -5.68 25.96 -11.64
N THR A 22 -4.73 26.89 -11.63
CA THR A 22 -3.31 26.54 -11.66
C THR A 22 -3.07 25.87 -10.32
N SER A 23 -3.05 24.54 -10.34
CA SER A 23 -2.72 23.72 -9.18
C SER A 23 -1.27 24.02 -8.79
N THR A 24 -1.08 25.05 -7.97
CA THR A 24 0.17 25.28 -7.27
C THR A 24 0.36 24.12 -6.32
N LEU A 25 1.05 23.07 -6.79
CA LEU A 25 1.52 21.98 -5.96
C LEU A 25 2.46 22.56 -4.91
N ALA A 26 1.92 22.82 -3.72
CA ALA A 26 2.71 23.23 -2.58
C ALA A 26 3.85 22.20 -2.35
N PRO A 27 5.06 22.63 -2.00
CA PRO A 27 6.17 21.72 -1.76
C PRO A 27 5.75 20.62 -0.78
N ARG A 28 5.77 19.36 -1.23
CA ARG A 28 5.49 18.19 -0.38
C ARG A 28 6.44 18.29 0.82
N LYS A 29 5.91 18.49 2.03
CA LYS A 29 6.73 18.48 3.25
C LYS A 29 7.45 17.14 3.31
N MET A 30 8.76 17.14 3.07
CA MET A 30 9.54 15.92 3.14
C MET A 30 9.53 15.38 4.58
N PRO A 31 9.37 14.06 4.77
CA PRO A 31 9.48 13.46 6.10
C PRO A 31 10.82 13.81 6.74
N LYS A 32 10.80 14.25 8.00
CA LYS A 32 12.00 14.56 8.76
C LYS A 32 12.86 13.30 8.89
N SER A 33 14.17 13.44 8.68
CA SER A 33 15.11 12.34 8.85
C SER A 33 15.14 11.87 10.32
N ILE A 34 15.31 10.57 10.52
CA ILE A 34 15.46 9.97 11.84
C ILE A 34 16.91 10.20 12.30
N SER A 35 17.10 10.62 13.56
CA SER A 35 18.44 10.80 14.10
C SER A 35 19.22 9.49 14.19
N ILE A 36 20.53 9.54 13.98
CA ILE A 36 21.43 8.38 14.05
C ILE A 36 21.31 7.68 15.42
N SER A 37 21.25 8.45 16.51
CA SER A 37 21.06 7.89 17.86
C SER A 37 19.79 7.05 17.98
N LYS A 38 18.69 7.48 17.36
CA LYS A 38 17.42 6.74 17.36
C LYS A 38 17.52 5.47 16.51
N GLN A 39 18.20 5.53 15.36
CA GLN A 39 18.47 4.35 14.53
C GLN A 39 19.31 3.30 15.28
N LEU A 40 20.39 3.72 15.96
CA LEU A 40 21.20 2.82 16.78
C LEU A 40 20.42 2.20 17.94
N ALA A 41 19.57 2.97 18.61
CA ALA A 41 18.72 2.45 19.68
C ALA A 41 17.78 1.35 19.16
N SER A 42 17.14 1.55 18.01
CA SER A 42 16.30 0.53 17.36
C SER A 42 17.10 -0.73 16.99
N ILE A 43 18.32 -0.61 16.44
CA ILE A 43 19.17 -1.77 16.13
C ILE A 43 19.52 -2.55 17.39
N LYS A 44 19.85 -1.86 18.49
CA LYS A 44 20.14 -2.50 19.78
C LYS A 44 18.92 -3.21 20.35
N ALA A 45 17.73 -2.65 20.19
CA ALA A 45 16.48 -3.29 20.60
C ALA A 45 16.21 -4.56 19.77
N LEU A 46 16.34 -4.49 18.45
CA LEU A 46 16.15 -5.64 17.54
C LEU A 46 17.07 -6.83 17.87
N ARG A 47 18.29 -6.58 18.34
CA ARG A 47 19.21 -7.65 18.79
C ARG A 47 18.67 -8.48 19.95
N LYS A 48 17.80 -7.90 20.78
CA LYS A 48 17.19 -8.56 21.94
C LYS A 48 15.85 -9.24 21.63
N CYS A 49 15.28 -8.98 20.45
CA CYS A 49 14.02 -9.57 20.02
C CYS A 49 14.19 -11.05 19.65
N SER A 50 13.06 -11.76 19.60
CA SER A 50 12.97 -13.12 19.05
C SER A 50 13.26 -13.13 17.55
N ASP A 51 13.55 -14.32 17.02
CA ASP A 51 13.85 -14.47 15.59
C ASP A 51 12.62 -14.20 14.71
N LEU A 52 11.41 -14.48 15.20
CA LEU A 52 10.17 -14.13 14.51
C LEU A 52 10.01 -12.60 14.39
N GLU A 53 10.20 -11.87 15.49
CA GLU A 53 10.14 -10.41 15.49
C GLU A 53 11.19 -9.79 14.57
N LYS A 54 12.42 -10.33 14.59
CA LYS A 54 13.48 -9.91 13.67
C LYS A 54 13.10 -10.17 12.22
N ALA A 55 12.51 -11.33 11.91
CA ALA A 55 12.07 -11.66 10.57
C ALA A 55 10.99 -10.68 10.08
N ILE A 56 9.97 -10.40 10.89
CA ILE A 56 8.91 -9.44 10.55
C ILE A 56 9.48 -8.03 10.34
N ALA A 57 10.35 -7.56 11.24
CA ALA A 57 11.00 -6.26 11.11
C ALA A 57 11.85 -6.16 9.83
N THR A 58 12.56 -7.23 9.48
CA THR A 58 13.36 -7.31 8.25
C THR A 58 12.46 -7.26 7.01
N THR A 59 11.38 -8.03 6.98
CA THR A 59 10.40 -8.01 5.88
C THR A 59 9.79 -6.62 5.70
N ALA A 60 9.39 -5.96 6.78
CA ALA A 60 8.85 -4.60 6.72
C ALA A 60 9.87 -3.57 6.20
N LEU A 61 11.14 -3.71 6.61
CA LEU A 61 12.22 -2.84 6.13
C LEU A 61 12.49 -3.03 4.64
N ILE A 62 12.59 -4.28 4.19
CA ILE A 62 12.79 -4.60 2.77
C ILE A 62 11.63 -4.04 1.95
N PHE A 63 10.38 -4.30 2.38
CA PHE A 63 9.18 -3.74 1.73
C PHE A 63 9.27 -2.22 1.62
N ARG A 64 9.60 -1.53 2.72
CA ARG A 64 9.68 -0.07 2.73
C ARG A 64 10.78 0.47 1.82
N ASN A 65 11.93 -0.20 1.74
CA ASN A 65 13.05 0.21 0.89
C ASN A 65 12.78 -0.02 -0.60
N SER A 66 11.96 -1.02 -0.93
CA SER A 66 11.58 -1.35 -2.31
C SER A 66 10.31 -0.63 -2.78
N SER A 67 9.55 -0.03 -1.87
CA SER A 67 8.32 0.70 -2.18
C SER A 67 8.62 2.05 -2.83
N ASP A 68 7.68 2.51 -3.64
CA ASP A 68 7.69 3.84 -4.24
C ASP A 68 7.41 4.95 -3.21
N SER A 69 7.39 6.21 -3.69
CA SER A 69 7.14 7.37 -2.83
C SER A 69 5.75 7.42 -2.21
N ASP A 70 4.79 6.65 -2.75
CA ASP A 70 3.44 6.51 -2.23
C ASP A 70 3.28 5.28 -1.31
N GLY A 71 4.38 4.56 -1.06
CA GLY A 71 4.42 3.40 -0.16
C GLY A 71 3.87 2.12 -0.79
N LYS A 72 3.75 2.06 -2.12
CA LYS A 72 3.29 0.88 -2.84
C LYS A 72 4.48 0.10 -3.41
N LEU A 73 4.31 -1.21 -3.48
CA LEU A 73 5.24 -2.10 -4.15
C LEU A 73 4.62 -2.57 -5.46
N GLU A 74 5.18 -2.13 -6.58
CA GLU A 74 4.70 -2.54 -7.90
C GLU A 74 4.87 -4.05 -8.09
N LYS A 75 3.94 -4.67 -8.84
CA LYS A 75 3.98 -6.11 -9.14
C LYS A 75 5.32 -6.54 -9.75
N ALA A 76 5.88 -5.79 -10.69
CA ALA A 76 7.16 -6.14 -11.31
C ALA A 76 8.30 -6.15 -10.27
N THR A 77 8.37 -5.12 -9.43
CA THR A 77 9.33 -4.99 -8.33
C THR A 77 9.15 -6.08 -7.28
N ALA A 78 7.90 -6.39 -6.91
CA ALA A 78 7.58 -7.48 -5.98
C ALA A 78 8.03 -8.84 -6.53
N THR A 79 7.74 -9.13 -7.80
CA THR A 79 8.16 -10.38 -8.46
C THR A 79 9.69 -10.50 -8.48
N ASN A 80 10.40 -9.44 -8.85
CA ASN A 80 11.87 -9.44 -8.87
C ASN A 80 12.45 -9.64 -7.45
N LEU A 81 11.88 -8.95 -6.46
CA LEU A 81 12.31 -9.07 -5.07
C LEU A 81 12.12 -10.49 -4.55
N LEU A 82 10.96 -11.09 -4.81
CA LEU A 82 10.65 -12.45 -4.40
C LEU A 82 11.55 -13.47 -5.10
N GLN A 83 11.80 -13.31 -6.41
CA GLN A 83 12.76 -14.15 -7.15
C GLN A 83 14.17 -14.06 -6.56
N THR A 84 14.63 -12.85 -6.27
CA THR A 84 16.00 -12.61 -5.79
C THR A 84 16.19 -13.10 -4.37
N GLN A 85 15.23 -12.85 -3.47
CA GLN A 85 15.32 -13.22 -2.05
C GLN A 85 14.91 -14.67 -1.80
N PHE A 86 14.04 -15.21 -2.64
CA PHE A 86 13.47 -16.55 -2.51
C PHE A 86 13.46 -17.22 -3.88
N ARG A 87 14.59 -17.83 -4.24
CA ARG A 87 14.86 -18.42 -5.56
C ARG A 87 13.73 -19.27 -6.14
N ASN A 88 12.93 -19.92 -5.30
CA ASN A 88 11.84 -20.82 -5.71
C ASN A 88 10.43 -20.22 -5.55
N PHE A 89 10.28 -18.93 -5.21
CA PHE A 89 8.98 -18.34 -4.88
C PHE A 89 8.11 -18.09 -6.11
N THR A 90 8.71 -17.88 -7.29
CA THR A 90 7.96 -17.69 -8.54
C THR A 90 7.88 -18.93 -9.41
N GLU A 91 8.40 -20.07 -8.94
CA GLU A 91 7.99 -21.32 -9.57
C GLU A 91 6.49 -21.43 -9.36
N PRO A 92 5.69 -21.64 -10.44
CA PRO A 92 4.27 -21.84 -10.28
C PRO A 92 4.10 -22.98 -9.28
N CYS A 93 3.43 -22.75 -8.15
CA CYS A 93 2.99 -23.85 -7.32
C CYS A 93 2.22 -24.80 -8.24
N GLU A 94 2.78 -25.99 -8.48
CA GLU A 94 2.19 -26.97 -9.39
C GLU A 94 0.78 -27.39 -8.94
N TYR A 95 0.41 -27.01 -7.72
CA TYR A 95 -0.92 -27.14 -7.13
C TYR A 95 -2.01 -26.27 -7.76
N SER A 96 -1.68 -25.23 -8.53
CA SER A 96 -2.67 -24.25 -9.02
C SER A 96 -3.18 -24.50 -10.44
N ARG A 97 -2.78 -25.59 -11.13
CA ARG A 97 -3.23 -25.84 -12.50
C ARG A 97 -3.93 -27.18 -12.77
N GLY A 98 -4.18 -28.05 -11.79
CA GLY A 98 -4.91 -29.27 -12.18
C GLY A 98 -5.27 -30.35 -11.19
N SER A 99 -5.18 -30.19 -9.87
CA SER A 99 -5.68 -31.25 -9.00
C SER A 99 -5.87 -30.79 -7.56
N TRP A 100 -7.03 -30.18 -7.29
CA TRP A 100 -7.59 -30.28 -5.95
C TRP A 100 -8.29 -31.65 -5.83
N PRO A 101 -8.02 -32.45 -4.79
CA PRO A 101 -8.58 -33.79 -4.65
C PRO A 101 -10.10 -33.84 -4.44
N SER A 102 -10.79 -32.69 -4.34
CA SER A 102 -12.25 -32.62 -4.25
C SER A 102 -12.97 -33.17 -5.49
N ALA A 103 -12.37 -33.11 -6.68
CA ALA A 103 -13.01 -33.66 -7.88
C ALA A 103 -13.02 -35.20 -7.91
N LYS A 104 -12.10 -35.86 -7.20
CA LYS A 104 -12.06 -37.34 -7.13
C LYS A 104 -13.05 -37.94 -6.12
N LEU A 105 -13.50 -37.15 -5.15
CA LEU A 105 -14.47 -37.62 -4.14
C LEU A 105 -15.91 -37.63 -4.67
N GLU A 106 -16.26 -36.69 -5.56
CA GLU A 106 -17.60 -36.64 -6.19
C GLU A 106 -17.82 -37.79 -7.19
N GLU A 107 -16.81 -38.15 -7.99
CA GLU A 107 -16.93 -39.27 -8.96
C GLU A 107 -17.03 -40.64 -8.26
N SER A 108 -16.46 -40.76 -7.06
CA SER A 108 -16.55 -41.97 -6.22
C SER A 108 -17.89 -42.10 -5.48
N ALA A 109 -18.61 -40.98 -5.28
CA ALA A 109 -19.92 -40.97 -4.63
C ALA A 109 -21.05 -41.30 -5.63
N LEU A 110 -20.92 -40.85 -6.88
CA LEU A 110 -21.94 -41.07 -7.92
C LEU A 110 -21.98 -42.52 -8.40
N THR A 111 -20.86 -43.24 -8.34
CA THR A 111 -20.75 -44.65 -8.79
C THR A 111 -21.18 -45.68 -7.73
N ARG A 112 -21.44 -45.26 -6.48
CA ARG A 112 -21.93 -46.15 -5.41
C ARG A 112 -23.44 -46.34 -5.35
N HIS A 113 -24.20 -45.63 -6.20
CA HIS A 113 -25.67 -45.68 -6.21
C HIS A 113 -26.29 -46.46 -7.39
N GLN A 114 -25.49 -47.24 -8.12
CA GLN A 114 -25.98 -48.04 -9.27
C GLN A 114 -25.69 -49.56 -9.19
N ASN A 115 -25.44 -50.11 -8.00
CA ASN A 115 -25.46 -51.57 -7.79
C ASN A 115 -26.43 -51.96 -6.68
#